data_AF-A0A418VEB6-F1
#
_entry.id   AF-A0A418VEB6-F1
#
_cell.length_a   1.000
_cell.length_b   1.000
_cell.length_c   1.000
_cell.angle_alpha   90.00
_cell.angle_beta   90.00
_cell.angle_gamma   90.00
#
_symmetry.space_group_name_H-M   'P 1'
#
loop_
_entity.id
_entity.type
_entity.pdbx_description
1 polymer ?
#
loop_
_entity_poly.entity_id
_entity_poly.type
_entity_poly.pdbx_seq_one_letter_code
_entity_poly.pdbx_strand_id
1 'polypeptide(L)'
;MSLPVLMHKPPHLATRTDLKNAGLVPTGDPVALYRFRCPRGGYETCSLYSRKETRNAREARNALKRRQANLGGQVGLFEGDV
;
A
#
# COMPACT_ATOMS: atom_id res chain seq x y z
N MET A 1 3.15 6.28 17.27
CA MET A 1 4.23 7.15 16.75
C MET A 1 3.72 7.84 15.49
N SER A 2 3.90 9.15 15.36
CA SER A 2 3.51 9.90 14.16
C SER A 2 4.56 9.70 13.05
N LEU A 3 4.10 9.57 11.80
CA LEU A 3 5.00 9.47 10.65
C LEU A 3 5.69 10.82 10.38
N PRO A 4 6.96 10.83 9.95
CA PRO A 4 7.65 12.06 9.59
C PRO A 4 6.96 12.74 8.40
N VAL A 5 6.81 14.05 8.48
CA VAL A 5 6.19 14.87 7.42
C VAL A 5 7.29 15.53 6.58
N LEU A 6 7.28 15.27 5.29
CA LEU A 6 8.23 15.79 4.31
C LEU A 6 7.54 16.81 3.40
N MET A 7 8.18 17.96 3.18
CA MET A 7 7.72 18.97 2.20
C MET A 7 8.24 18.71 0.78
N HIS A 8 9.25 17.86 0.65
CA HIS A 8 9.82 17.42 -0.62
C HIS A 8 9.68 15.91 -0.74
N LYS A 9 9.38 15.42 -1.95
CA LYS A 9 9.25 13.98 -2.21
C LYS A 9 10.60 13.42 -2.67
N PRO A 10 11.31 12.63 -1.85
CA PRO A 10 12.57 12.04 -2.26
C PRO A 10 12.35 10.95 -3.33
N PRO A 11 13.34 10.69 -4.22
CA PRO A 11 13.16 9.86 -5.42
C PRO A 11 12.89 8.37 -5.13
N HIS A 12 13.29 7.89 -3.95
CA HIS A 12 13.08 6.51 -3.51
C HIS A 12 11.72 6.30 -2.83
N LEU A 13 10.95 7.36 -2.57
CA LEU A 13 9.60 7.30 -2.03
C LEU A 13 8.57 7.64 -3.10
N ALA A 14 7.44 6.95 -3.07
CA ALA A 14 6.34 7.15 -4.01
C ALA A 14 5.01 7.32 -3.26
N THR A 15 4.14 8.17 -3.78
CA THR A 15 2.76 8.22 -3.29
C THR A 15 1.97 7.03 -3.84
N ARG A 16 0.83 6.76 -3.24
CA ARG A 16 -0.11 5.75 -3.75
C ARG A 16 -0.49 5.95 -5.22
N THR A 17 -0.61 7.20 -5.65
CA THR A 17 -0.94 7.56 -7.04
C THR A 17 0.18 7.22 -7.99
N ASP A 18 1.43 7.55 -7.63
CA ASP A 18 2.60 7.23 -8.45
C ASP A 18 2.77 5.71 -8.62
N LEU A 19 2.58 4.96 -7.53
CA LEU A 19 2.65 3.50 -7.57
C LEU A 19 1.56 2.91 -8.46
N LYS A 20 0.33 3.42 -8.35
CA LYS A 20 -0.78 2.99 -9.21
C LYS A 20 -0.47 3.23 -10.70
N ASN A 21 0.09 4.39 -11.05
CA ASN A 21 0.48 4.72 -12.42
C ASN A 21 1.60 3.81 -12.93
N ALA A 22 2.52 3.39 -12.04
CA ALA A 22 3.58 2.44 -12.35
C ALA A 22 3.12 0.96 -12.35
N GLY A 23 1.84 0.66 -12.08
CA GLY A 23 1.35 -0.71 -11.94
C GLY A 23 1.87 -1.43 -10.70
N LEU A 24 2.32 -0.69 -9.68
CA LEU A 24 2.88 -1.19 -8.43
C LEU A 24 1.89 -1.00 -7.27
N VAL A 25 2.02 -1.86 -6.26
CA VAL A 25 1.23 -1.82 -5.02
C VAL A 25 2.20 -1.85 -3.85
N PRO A 26 2.04 -0.98 -2.84
CA PRO A 26 2.86 -1.01 -1.63
C PRO A 26 2.57 -2.30 -0.85
N THR A 27 3.62 -2.97 -0.41
CA THR A 27 3.52 -4.17 0.44
C THR A 27 3.87 -3.90 1.91
N GLY A 28 4.50 -2.76 2.19
CA GLY A 28 4.84 -2.29 3.53
C GLY A 28 3.96 -1.12 3.99
N ASP A 29 4.19 -0.74 5.24
CA ASP A 29 3.54 0.42 5.87
C ASP A 29 4.05 1.74 5.28
N PRO A 30 3.25 2.81 5.35
CA PRO A 30 3.71 4.14 4.96
C PRO A 30 4.88 4.59 5.83
N VAL A 31 5.94 5.11 5.20
CA VAL A 31 7.20 5.49 5.86
C VAL A 31 7.21 6.98 6.25
N ALA A 32 6.48 7.81 5.49
CA ALA A 32 6.41 9.25 5.69
C ALA A 32 5.09 9.83 5.15
N LEU A 33 4.82 11.09 5.46
CA LEU A 33 3.72 11.87 4.88
C LEU A 33 4.29 13.00 4.03
N TYR A 34 3.89 13.09 2.76
CA TYR A 34 4.22 14.20 1.88
C TYR A 34 3.19 15.32 2.03
N ARG A 35 3.64 16.51 2.44
CA ARG A 35 2.78 17.70 2.54
C ARG A 35 2.91 18.54 1.28
N PHE A 36 1.81 18.73 0.57
CA PHE A 36 1.74 19.52 -0.67
C PHE A 36 0.70 20.63 -0.58
N ARG A 37 0.88 21.67 -1.39
CA ARG A 37 -0.05 22.80 -1.45
C ARG A 37 -1.15 22.49 -2.46
N CYS A 38 -2.41 22.53 -2.02
CA CYS A 38 -3.56 22.34 -2.89
C CYS A 38 -3.90 23.64 -3.65
N PRO A 39 -4.32 23.55 -4.92
CA PRO A 39 -4.72 24.73 -5.72
C PRO A 39 -5.91 25.49 -5.11
N ARG A 40 -6.78 24.78 -4.37
CA ARG A 40 -7.99 25.33 -3.72
C ARG A 40 -7.71 26.10 -2.42
N GLY A 41 -6.44 26.28 -2.06
CA GLY A 41 -6.05 26.98 -0.84
C GLY A 41 -6.00 26.04 0.35
N GLY A 42 -4.82 25.47 0.61
CA GLY A 42 -4.60 24.60 1.76
C GLY A 42 -3.34 23.76 1.62
N TYR A 43 -3.00 23.08 2.71
CA TYR A 43 -2.00 22.01 2.68
C TYR A 43 -2.70 20.68 2.89
N GLU A 44 -2.44 19.73 2.00
CA GLU A 44 -2.85 18.35 2.17
C GLU A 44 -1.63 17.46 2.40
N THR A 45 -1.87 16.29 2.98
CA THR A 45 -0.85 15.28 3.24
C THR A 45 -1.20 13.98 2.55
N CYS A 46 -0.23 13.38 1.88
CA CYS A 46 -0.36 12.06 1.25
C CYS A 46 0.67 11.08 1.82
N SER A 47 0.29 9.83 2.03
CA SER A 47 1.23 8.81 2.50
C SER A 47 2.28 8.47 1.44
N LEU A 48 3.54 8.41 1.87
CA LEU A 48 4.67 7.97 1.10
C LEU A 48 5.05 6.54 1.46
N TYR A 49 5.31 5.75 0.43
CA TYR A 49 5.71 4.35 0.54
C TYR A 49 7.11 4.18 -0.07
N SER A 50 7.87 3.25 0.49
CA SER A 50 9.18 2.87 -0.05
C SER A 50 9.02 2.14 -1.38
N ARG A 51 9.71 2.60 -2.44
CA ARG A 51 9.70 1.89 -3.74
C ARG A 51 10.34 0.50 -3.64
N LYS A 52 11.24 0.26 -2.68
CA LYS A 52 11.83 -1.07 -2.42
C LYS A 52 10.80 -2.08 -1.90
N GLU A 53 9.78 -1.59 -1.21
CA GLU A 53 8.69 -2.40 -0.63
C GLU A 53 7.42 -2.31 -1.47
N THR A 54 7.59 -2.41 -2.79
CA THR A 54 6.47 -2.42 -3.73
C THR A 54 6.55 -3.66 -4.60
N ARG A 55 5.39 -4.18 -5.00
CA ARG A 55 5.27 -5.32 -5.91
C ARG A 55 4.38 -4.98 -7.09
N ASN A 56 4.53 -5.71 -8.17
CA ASN A 56 3.61 -5.61 -9.30
C ASN A 56 2.17 -5.90 -8.86
N ALA A 57 1.24 -5.06 -9.31
CA ALA A 57 -0.18 -5.18 -8.94
C ALA A 57 -0.76 -6.55 -9.30
N ARG A 58 -0.31 -7.15 -10.41
CA ARG A 58 -0.72 -8.49 -10.84
C ARG A 58 -0.26 -9.57 -9.86
N GLU A 59 0.99 -9.51 -9.43
CA GLU A 59 1.55 -10.46 -8.46
C GLU A 59 0.92 -10.29 -7.08
N ALA A 60 0.74 -9.04 -6.64
CA ALA A 60 0.07 -8.73 -5.37
C ALA A 60 -1.38 -9.26 -5.36
N ARG A 61 -2.14 -9.08 -6.45
CA ARG A 61 -3.49 -9.65 -6.61
C ARG A 61 -3.47 -11.16 -6.62
N ASN A 62 -2.51 -11.79 -7.30
CA ASN A 62 -2.39 -13.25 -7.30
C ASN A 62 -2.06 -13.80 -5.91
N ALA A 63 -1.17 -13.14 -5.16
CA ALA A 63 -0.86 -13.50 -3.78
C ALA A 63 -2.07 -13.32 -2.86
N LEU A 64 -2.85 -12.25 -3.03
CA LEU A 64 -4.08 -12.01 -2.28
C LEU A 64 -5.16 -13.04 -2.62
N LYS A 65 -5.33 -13.40 -3.90
CA LYS A 65 -6.21 -14.49 -4.34
C LYS A 65 -5.81 -15.83 -3.75
N ARG A 66 -4.51 -16.16 -3.73
CA ARG A 66 -4.00 -17.39 -3.10
C ARG A 66 -4.28 -17.40 -1.59
N ARG A 67 -4.06 -16.28 -0.89
CA ARG A 67 -4.40 -16.16 0.54
C ARG A 67 -5.90 -16.32 0.78
N GLN A 68 -6.75 -15.70 -0.04
CA GLN A 68 -8.20 -15.84 0.05
C GLN A 68 -8.66 -17.28 -0.24
N ALA A 69 -8.07 -17.95 -1.21
CA ALA A 69 -8.34 -19.36 -1.50
C ALA A 69 -7.93 -20.26 -0.34
N ASN A 70 -6.78 -20.01 0.29
CA ASN A 70 -6.35 -20.75 1.48
C ASN A 70 -7.25 -20.50 2.69
N LEU A 71 -7.70 -19.25 2.90
CA LEU A 71 -8.64 -18.90 3.97
C LEU A 71 -10.01 -19.53 3.72
N GLY A 72 -10.56 -19.41 2.51
CA GLY A 72 -11.85 -20.01 2.13
C GLY A 72 -11.83 -21.53 2.13
N GLY A 73 -10.68 -22.16 1.85
CA GLY A 73 -10.48 -23.60 1.98
C GLY A 73 -10.32 -24.09 3.43
N GLN A 74 -9.93 -23.22 4.37
CA GLN A 74 -9.84 -23.57 5.79
C GLN A 74 -11.17 -23.52 6.53
N VAL A 75 -12.15 -22.73 6.07
CA VAL A 75 -13.46 -22.63 6.76
C VAL A 75 -14.24 -23.95 6.71
N GLY A 76 -14.12 -24.72 5.63
CA GLY A 76 -14.81 -26.02 5.48
C GLY A 76 -14.06 -27.23 6.04
N LEU A 77 -12.86 -27.05 6.60
CA LEU A 77 -12.01 -28.16 7.09
C LEU A 77 -12.19 -28.43 8.59
N PHE A 78 -12.92 -27.57 9.31
CA PHE A 78 -13.17 -27.69 10.75
C PHE A 78 -14.67 -27.65 11.14
N GLU A 79 -15.61 -27.54 10.19
CA GLU A 79 -17.06 -27.66 10.47
C GLU A 79 -17.56 -29.11 10.38
N GLY A 80 -16.78 -30.08 10.88
CA GLY A 80 -17.07 -31.50 10.66
C GLY A 80 -16.79 -32.47 11.81
N ASP A 81 -16.36 -32.04 12.99
CA ASP A 81 -16.19 -32.93 14.16
C ASP A 81 -16.18 -32.12 15.48
N VAL A 82 -17.36 -31.81 16.04
CA VAL A 82 -17.74 -31.93 17.48
C VAL A 82 -19.26 -31.91 17.57
#